data_AF-A0A4Q3AJV5-F1
#
_entry.id   AF-A0A4Q3AJV5-F1
#
_cell.length_a   1.000
_cell.length_b   1.000
_cell.length_c   1.000
_cell.angle_alpha   90.00
_cell.angle_beta   90.00
_cell.angle_gamma   90.00
#
_symmetry.space_group_name_H-M   'P 1'
#
loop_
_entity.id
_entity.type
_entity.pdbx_description
1 polymer ?
#
loop_
_entity_poly.entity_id
_entity_poly.type
_entity_poly.pdbx_seq_one_letter_code
_entity_poly.pdbx_strand_id
1 'polypeptide(L)'
;AGAWPRRRMRTWLLVSWGIALPLTAAIAAYMMAAGFSLFSVTAALALATPLRPAMALGWVCLILLLAPHLGRLAPRIAAAGRMAFTNYLVTSLICTTLFYGYGLGWFGQLSRWQLYPVALAIWAGMLLWSKPWLGRYRFGPFEWLWRSLARGSLQPLRGSAAN
;
A
#
# COMPACT_ATOMS: atom_id res chain seq x y z
N ALA A 1 10.25 21.64 -10.24
CA ALA A 1 9.70 20.35 -10.71
C ALA A 1 8.20 20.48 -10.89
N GLY A 2 7.67 20.20 -12.08
CA GLY A 2 6.31 20.53 -12.49
C GLY A 2 5.22 19.69 -11.82
N ALA A 3 4.62 20.21 -10.75
CA ALA A 3 3.39 19.65 -10.21
C ALA A 3 2.25 19.87 -11.22
N TRP A 4 1.51 18.81 -11.56
CA TRP A 4 0.34 18.97 -12.43
C TRP A 4 -0.68 19.92 -11.79
N PRO A 5 -1.30 20.82 -12.57
CA PRO A 5 -2.40 21.62 -12.07
C PRO A 5 -3.52 20.75 -11.49
N ARG A 6 -4.14 21.16 -10.37
CA ARG A 6 -5.23 20.41 -9.72
C ARG A 6 -6.36 20.05 -10.69
N ARG A 7 -6.65 20.92 -11.66
CA ARG A 7 -7.63 20.66 -12.73
C ARG A 7 -7.26 19.43 -13.57
N ARG A 8 -5.99 19.30 -13.97
CA ARG A 8 -5.48 18.17 -14.75
C ARG A 8 -5.55 16.86 -13.95
N MET A 9 -5.19 16.90 -12.67
CA MET A 9 -5.34 15.73 -11.77
C MET A 9 -6.79 15.28 -11.63
N ARG A 10 -7.74 16.23 -11.48
CA ARG A 10 -9.18 15.92 -11.45
C ARG A 10 -9.67 15.33 -12.76
N THR A 11 -9.26 15.87 -13.90
CA THR A 11 -9.61 15.32 -15.21
C THR A 11 -9.12 13.88 -15.34
N TRP A 12 -7.85 13.61 -15.03
CA TRP A 12 -7.31 12.24 -15.12
C TRP A 12 -7.96 11.29 -14.12
N LEU A 13 -8.24 11.74 -12.89
CA LEU A 13 -9.04 10.96 -11.94
C LEU A 13 -10.38 10.54 -12.56
N LEU A 14 -11.14 11.50 -13.08
CA LEU A 14 -12.48 11.26 -13.62
C LEU A 14 -12.44 10.39 -14.88
N VAL A 15 -11.50 10.63 -15.79
CA VAL A 15 -11.35 9.83 -17.02
C VAL A 15 -10.92 8.41 -16.70
N SER A 16 -9.86 8.26 -15.88
CA SER A 16 -9.34 6.95 -15.51
C SER A 16 -10.37 6.11 -14.75
N TRP A 17 -11.06 6.69 -13.77
CA TRP A 17 -12.11 5.96 -13.05
C TRP A 17 -13.39 5.79 -13.86
N GLY A 18 -13.76 6.77 -14.68
CA GLY A 18 -14.92 6.69 -15.57
C GLY A 18 -14.79 5.56 -16.61
N ILE A 19 -13.57 5.19 -16.98
CA ILE A 19 -13.31 4.03 -17.86
C ILE A 19 -13.10 2.76 -17.03
N ALA A 20 -12.22 2.80 -16.03
CA ALA A 20 -11.78 1.59 -15.34
C ALA A 20 -12.85 1.00 -14.42
N LEU A 21 -13.63 1.82 -13.70
CA LEU A 21 -14.65 1.30 -12.76
C LEU A 21 -15.80 0.60 -13.48
N PRO A 22 -16.44 1.17 -14.51
CA PRO A 22 -17.54 0.49 -15.20
C PRO A 22 -17.09 -0.79 -15.88
N LEU A 23 -15.93 -0.79 -16.53
CA LEU A 23 -15.40 -1.99 -17.20
C LEU A 23 -15.05 -3.09 -16.18
N THR A 24 -14.43 -2.73 -15.06
CA THR A 24 -14.15 -3.70 -13.99
C THR A 24 -15.44 -4.23 -13.35
N ALA A 25 -16.44 -3.37 -13.14
CA ALA A 25 -17.75 -3.78 -12.64
C ALA A 25 -18.48 -4.71 -13.61
N ALA A 26 -18.41 -4.45 -14.91
CA ALA A 26 -18.96 -5.33 -15.95
C ALA A 26 -18.28 -6.70 -15.98
N ILE A 27 -16.95 -6.75 -15.86
CA ILE A 27 -16.19 -8.00 -15.73
C ILE A 27 -16.63 -8.76 -14.47
N ALA A 28 -16.77 -8.08 -13.34
CA ALA A 28 -17.23 -8.70 -12.09
C ALA A 28 -18.67 -9.23 -12.22
N ALA A 29 -19.57 -8.48 -12.85
CA ALA A 29 -20.94 -8.90 -13.12
C ALA A 29 -20.98 -10.14 -14.03
N TYR A 30 -20.15 -10.17 -15.08
CA TYR A 30 -19.98 -11.34 -15.93
C TYR A 30 -19.50 -12.57 -15.14
N MET A 31 -18.50 -12.42 -14.26
CA MET A 31 -18.02 -13.53 -13.42
C MET A 31 -19.12 -14.09 -12.51
N MET A 32 -19.92 -13.20 -11.90
CA MET A 32 -21.04 -13.58 -11.04
C MET A 32 -22.13 -14.31 -11.85
N ALA A 33 -22.49 -13.78 -13.02
CA ALA A 33 -23.47 -14.39 -13.91
C ALA A 33 -23.01 -15.74 -14.47
N ALA A 34 -21.71 -15.90 -14.72
CA ALA A 34 -21.10 -17.13 -15.20
C ALA A 34 -20.74 -18.13 -14.08
N GLY A 35 -21.22 -17.89 -12.85
CA GLY A 35 -21.04 -18.80 -11.70
C GLY A 35 -19.59 -19.06 -11.33
N PHE A 36 -18.69 -18.11 -11.58
CA PHE A 36 -17.24 -18.25 -11.34
C PHE A 36 -16.60 -19.47 -12.04
N SER A 37 -17.11 -19.87 -13.20
CA SER A 37 -16.49 -20.92 -14.02
C SER A 37 -15.02 -20.62 -14.32
N LEU A 38 -14.18 -21.64 -14.49
CA LEU A 38 -12.74 -21.50 -14.76
C LEU A 38 -12.47 -20.53 -15.92
N PHE A 39 -13.23 -20.67 -17.01
CA PHE A 39 -13.13 -19.77 -18.17
C PHE A 39 -13.48 -18.32 -17.82
N SER A 40 -14.56 -18.09 -17.07
CA SER A 40 -14.96 -16.73 -16.68
C SER A 40 -13.91 -16.05 -15.81
N VAL A 41 -13.28 -16.80 -14.90
CA VAL A 41 -12.23 -16.30 -14.02
C VAL A 41 -10.96 -16.00 -14.80
N THR A 42 -10.50 -16.91 -15.67
CA THR A 42 -9.28 -16.69 -16.46
C THR A 42 -9.46 -15.56 -17.47
N ALA A 43 -10.59 -15.48 -18.15
CA ALA A 43 -10.94 -14.37 -19.03
C ALA A 43 -10.98 -13.05 -18.27
N ALA A 44 -11.62 -13.01 -17.09
CA ALA A 44 -11.68 -11.81 -16.26
C ALA A 44 -10.28 -11.34 -15.81
N LEU A 45 -9.37 -12.25 -15.45
CA LEU A 45 -8.00 -11.90 -15.12
C LEU A 45 -7.27 -11.26 -16.31
N ALA A 46 -7.40 -11.85 -17.50
CA ALA A 46 -6.80 -11.31 -18.72
C ALA A 46 -7.37 -9.93 -19.08
N LEU A 47 -8.70 -9.79 -19.07
CA LEU A 47 -9.41 -8.55 -19.43
C LEU A 47 -9.19 -7.44 -18.40
N ALA A 48 -9.11 -7.76 -17.12
CA ALA A 48 -8.91 -6.76 -16.07
C ALA A 48 -7.45 -6.24 -16.00
N THR A 49 -6.47 -7.06 -16.41
CA THR A 49 -5.04 -6.69 -16.35
C THR A 49 -4.72 -5.35 -17.03
N PRO A 50 -5.11 -5.08 -18.29
CA PRO A 50 -4.83 -3.80 -18.93
C PRO A 50 -5.59 -2.61 -18.32
N LEU A 51 -6.65 -2.86 -17.52
CA LEU A 51 -7.39 -1.81 -16.82
C LEU A 51 -6.69 -1.34 -15.54
N ARG A 52 -5.80 -2.17 -14.97
CA ARG A 52 -5.13 -1.87 -13.69
C ARG A 52 -4.29 -0.60 -13.71
N PRO A 53 -3.49 -0.28 -14.74
CA PRO A 53 -2.75 0.97 -14.79
C PRO A 53 -3.66 2.20 -14.79
N ALA A 54 -4.78 2.15 -15.52
CA ALA A 54 -5.78 3.22 -15.50
C ALA A 54 -6.40 3.38 -14.11
N MET A 55 -6.81 2.27 -13.47
CA MET A 55 -7.33 2.29 -12.10
C MET A 55 -6.30 2.89 -11.13
N ALA A 56 -5.04 2.47 -11.22
CA ALA A 56 -3.94 2.95 -10.39
C ALA A 56 -3.69 4.45 -10.58
N LEU A 57 -3.72 4.95 -11.82
CA LEU A 57 -3.60 6.39 -12.10
C LEU A 57 -4.71 7.19 -11.40
N GLY A 58 -5.95 6.71 -11.44
CA GLY A 58 -7.06 7.33 -10.73
C GLY A 58 -6.82 7.36 -9.21
N TRP A 59 -6.40 6.25 -8.61
CA TRP A 59 -6.03 6.22 -7.18
C TRP A 59 -4.90 7.19 -6.85
N VAL A 60 -3.85 7.27 -7.67
CA VAL A 60 -2.74 8.22 -7.48
C VAL A 60 -3.24 9.66 -7.55
N CYS A 61 -4.03 10.02 -8.55
CA CYS A 61 -4.61 11.36 -8.67
C CYS A 61 -5.48 11.70 -7.45
N LEU A 62 -6.31 10.75 -6.97
CA LEU A 62 -7.10 10.96 -5.76
C LEU A 62 -6.23 11.20 -4.54
N ILE A 63 -5.23 10.34 -4.30
CA ILE A 63 -4.32 10.45 -3.17
C ILE A 63 -3.59 11.80 -3.19
N LEU A 64 -3.09 12.24 -4.36
CA LEU A 64 -2.42 13.53 -4.50
C LEU A 64 -3.36 14.72 -4.27
N LEU A 65 -4.63 14.61 -4.66
CA LEU A 65 -5.63 15.65 -4.38
C LEU A 65 -6.01 15.72 -2.90
N LEU A 66 -6.02 14.57 -2.21
CA LEU A 66 -6.33 14.47 -0.78
C LEU A 66 -5.13 14.78 0.13
N ALA A 67 -3.90 14.55 -0.32
CA ALA A 67 -2.68 14.70 0.48
C ALA A 67 -2.57 16.05 1.22
N PRO A 68 -2.90 17.20 0.61
CA PRO A 68 -2.88 18.50 1.31
C PRO A 68 -3.86 18.60 2.49
N HIS A 69 -4.89 17.76 2.52
CA HIS A 69 -5.95 17.77 3.54
C HIS A 69 -5.69 16.80 4.70
N LEU A 70 -4.58 16.04 4.66
CA LEU A 70 -4.30 15.00 5.66
C LEU A 70 -3.73 15.54 6.99
N GLY A 71 -3.40 16.83 7.07
CA GLY A 71 -2.96 17.48 8.32
C GLY A 71 -1.84 16.73 9.05
N ARG A 72 -2.09 16.33 10.31
CA ARG A 72 -1.11 15.61 11.16
C ARG A 72 -0.79 14.20 10.66
N LEU A 73 -1.62 13.62 9.79
CA LEU A 73 -1.43 12.29 9.23
C LEU A 73 -0.42 12.29 8.07
N ALA A 74 -0.33 13.39 7.30
CA ALA A 74 0.61 13.53 6.19
C ALA A 74 2.07 13.17 6.58
N PRO A 75 2.67 13.75 7.65
CA PRO A 75 4.03 13.40 8.05
C PRO A 75 4.17 11.97 8.59
N ARG A 76 3.09 11.33 9.07
CA ARG A 76 3.11 9.93 9.50
C ARG A 76 3.13 8.97 8.32
N ILE A 77 2.28 9.22 7.33
CA ILE A 77 2.24 8.45 6.07
C ILE A 77 3.59 8.61 5.34
N ALA A 78 4.11 9.83 5.25
CA ALA A 78 5.43 10.07 4.64
C ALA A 78 6.55 9.31 5.36
N ALA A 79 6.55 9.30 6.70
CA ALA A 79 7.51 8.52 7.48
C ALA A 79 7.37 7.01 7.26
N ALA A 80 6.14 6.49 7.26
CA ALA A 80 5.88 5.08 6.99
C ALA A 80 6.34 4.67 5.57
N GLY A 81 6.15 5.53 4.58
CA GLY A 81 6.63 5.32 3.21
C GLY A 81 8.16 5.31 3.09
N ARG A 82 8.87 6.14 3.88
CA ARG A 82 10.34 6.08 3.95
C ARG A 82 10.88 4.81 4.61
N MET A 83 10.03 4.11 5.36
CA MET A 83 10.32 2.82 6.02
C MET A 83 9.53 1.66 5.37
N ALA A 84 9.21 1.76 4.08
CA ALA A 84 8.36 0.78 3.41
C ALA A 84 8.90 -0.66 3.50
N PHE A 85 10.21 -0.86 3.35
CA PHE A 85 10.81 -2.20 3.39
C PHE A 85 10.82 -2.77 4.81
N THR A 86 11.21 -1.96 5.80
CA THR A 86 11.11 -2.35 7.21
C THR A 86 9.68 -2.67 7.59
N ASN A 87 8.72 -1.79 7.25
CA ASN A 87 7.32 -1.98 7.59
C ASN A 87 6.73 -3.22 6.92
N TYR A 88 7.14 -3.51 5.68
CA TYR A 88 6.75 -4.74 4.99
C TYR A 88 7.22 -5.99 5.75
N LEU A 89 8.49 -6.04 6.16
CA LEU A 89 9.05 -7.18 6.90
C LEU A 89 8.44 -7.34 8.28
N VAL A 90 8.29 -6.25 9.03
CA VAL A 90 7.63 -6.26 10.35
C VAL A 90 6.17 -6.71 10.22
N THR A 91 5.43 -6.19 9.25
CA THR A 91 4.04 -6.59 9.01
C THR A 91 3.96 -8.06 8.61
N SER A 92 4.87 -8.54 7.75
CA SER A 92 4.94 -9.94 7.36
C SER A 92 5.18 -10.83 8.57
N LEU A 93 6.16 -10.49 9.42
CA LEU A 93 6.45 -11.23 10.65
C LEU A 93 5.26 -11.25 11.61
N ILE A 94 4.57 -10.12 11.78
CA ILE A 94 3.35 -10.05 12.59
C ILE A 94 2.28 -10.96 12.00
N CYS A 95 1.96 -10.83 10.72
CA CYS A 95 0.92 -11.63 10.07
C CYS A 95 1.24 -13.12 10.11
N THR A 96 2.46 -13.54 9.79
CA THR A 96 2.82 -14.96 9.83
C THR A 96 2.79 -15.48 11.26
N THR A 97 3.20 -14.69 12.26
CA THR A 97 3.11 -15.10 13.67
C THR A 97 1.67 -15.17 14.17
N LEU A 98 0.76 -14.30 13.70
CA LEU A 98 -0.65 -14.37 14.09
C LEU A 98 -1.38 -15.54 13.40
N PHE A 99 -1.12 -15.77 12.12
CA PHE A 99 -1.94 -16.66 11.31
C PHE A 99 -1.32 -18.05 11.08
N TYR A 100 0.00 -18.21 11.05
CA TYR A 100 0.61 -19.51 10.75
C TYR A 100 0.65 -20.41 11.99
N GLY A 101 0.73 -21.72 11.74
CA GLY A 101 0.70 -22.75 12.79
C GLY A 101 1.88 -22.73 13.77
N TYR A 102 3.00 -22.08 13.45
CA TYR A 102 4.11 -21.91 14.39
C TYR A 102 3.85 -20.80 15.43
N GLY A 103 2.86 -19.93 15.20
CA GLY A 103 2.51 -18.81 16.07
C GLY A 103 1.15 -19.01 16.74
N LEU A 104 0.21 -18.08 16.56
CA LEU A 104 -1.13 -18.18 17.15
C LEU A 104 -2.11 -19.03 16.31
N GLY A 105 -1.77 -19.36 15.06
CA GLY A 105 -2.55 -20.27 14.23
C GLY A 105 -3.95 -19.76 13.83
N TRP A 106 -4.19 -18.45 13.79
CA TRP A 106 -5.52 -17.87 13.50
C TRP A 106 -6.03 -18.09 12.06
N PHE A 107 -5.28 -18.79 11.21
CA PHE A 107 -5.71 -19.07 9.84
C PHE A 107 -7.05 -19.82 9.84
N GLY A 108 -8.05 -19.25 9.16
CA GLY A 108 -9.41 -19.80 9.10
C GLY A 108 -10.23 -19.68 10.39
N GLN A 109 -9.67 -19.14 11.48
CA GLN A 109 -10.37 -19.01 12.77
C GLN A 109 -11.17 -17.71 12.88
N LEU A 110 -10.69 -16.64 12.24
CA LEU A 110 -11.36 -15.34 12.27
C LEU A 110 -12.34 -15.21 11.11
N SER A 111 -13.55 -14.77 11.42
CA SER A 111 -14.52 -14.31 10.43
C SER A 111 -14.04 -13.03 9.74
N ARG A 112 -14.60 -12.73 8.56
CA ARG A 112 -14.17 -11.60 7.72
C ARG A 112 -14.17 -10.27 8.44
N TRP A 113 -15.16 -10.01 9.30
CA TRP A 113 -15.27 -8.74 10.00
C TRP A 113 -14.22 -8.60 11.12
N GLN A 114 -13.82 -9.71 11.76
CA GLN A 114 -12.80 -9.73 12.81
C GLN A 114 -11.40 -9.44 12.26
N LEU A 115 -11.17 -9.58 10.95
CA LEU A 115 -9.91 -9.24 10.31
C LEU A 115 -9.70 -7.72 10.21
N TYR A 116 -10.76 -6.91 10.11
CA TYR A 116 -10.64 -5.45 10.00
C TYR A 116 -9.94 -4.81 11.20
N PRO A 117 -10.33 -5.07 12.47
CA PRO A 117 -9.63 -4.48 13.60
C PRO A 117 -8.16 -4.93 13.70
N VAL A 118 -7.84 -6.18 13.31
CA VAL A 118 -6.44 -6.66 13.24
C VAL A 118 -5.64 -5.85 12.21
N ALA A 119 -6.17 -5.67 11.01
CA ALA A 119 -5.53 -4.88 9.97
C ALA A 119 -5.35 -3.41 10.39
N LEU A 120 -6.39 -2.81 10.99
CA LEU A 120 -6.33 -1.44 11.50
C LEU A 120 -5.29 -1.28 12.62
N ALA A 121 -5.17 -2.26 13.52
CA ALA A 121 -4.15 -2.25 14.57
C ALA A 121 -2.73 -2.29 13.99
N ILE A 122 -2.49 -3.14 12.99
CA ILE A 122 -1.21 -3.23 12.29
C ILE A 122 -0.88 -1.91 11.58
N TRP A 123 -1.84 -1.33 10.86
CA TRP A 123 -1.66 -0.04 10.17
C TRP A 123 -1.42 1.11 11.15
N ALA A 124 -2.17 1.15 12.26
CA ALA A 124 -1.96 2.12 13.32
C ALA A 124 -0.56 1.99 13.90
N GLY A 125 -0.13 0.77 14.23
CA GLY A 125 1.24 0.46 14.66
C GLY A 125 2.25 1.04 13.69
N MET A 126 2.15 0.67 12.40
CA MET A 126 3.01 1.13 11.30
C MET A 126 3.13 2.66 11.23
N LEU A 127 2.01 3.38 11.29
CA LEU A 127 1.98 4.84 11.24
C LEU A 127 2.49 5.49 12.53
N LEU A 128 2.28 4.84 13.68
CA LEU A 128 2.64 5.38 14.98
C LEU A 128 4.15 5.33 15.23
N TRP A 129 4.81 4.22 14.89
CA TRP A 129 6.22 4.01 15.21
C TRP A 129 7.20 4.62 14.19
N SER A 130 6.81 4.69 12.91
CA SER A 130 7.71 5.09 11.81
C SER A 130 8.25 6.52 11.98
N LYS A 131 7.41 7.48 12.41
CA LYS A 131 7.83 8.88 12.59
C LYS A 131 8.80 9.04 13.77
N PRO A 132 8.51 8.54 14.99
CA PRO A 132 9.47 8.55 16.10
C PRO A 132 10.82 7.89 15.78
N TRP A 133 10.80 6.78 15.02
CA TRP A 133 12.04 6.12 14.58
C TRP A 133 12.88 7.04 13.72
N LEU A 134 12.28 7.61 12.67
CA LEU A 134 12.96 8.52 11.74
C LEU A 134 13.31 9.88 12.35
N GLY A 135 12.80 10.20 13.55
CA GLY A 135 13.27 11.33 14.34
C GLY A 135 14.64 11.08 14.99
N ARG A 136 15.06 9.82 15.12
CA ARG A 136 16.35 9.42 15.72
C ARG A 136 17.33 8.84 14.69
N TYR A 137 16.82 8.23 13.62
CA TYR A 137 17.61 7.50 12.62
C TYR A 137 17.29 7.97 11.19
N ARG A 138 18.26 7.88 10.28
CA ARG A 138 18.12 8.34 8.88
C ARG A 138 17.27 7.42 8.01
N PHE A 139 17.27 6.14 8.34
CA PHE A 139 16.65 5.07 7.57
C PHE A 139 15.92 4.13 8.53
N GLY A 140 14.96 3.35 8.01
CA GLY A 140 14.52 2.17 8.74
C GLY A 140 15.66 1.13 8.83
N PRO A 141 15.61 0.21 9.81
CA PRO A 141 16.64 -0.80 10.02
C PRO A 141 17.00 -1.58 8.74
N PHE A 142 15.97 -2.03 8.01
CA PHE A 142 16.18 -2.86 6.83
C PHE A 142 16.53 -2.04 5.59
N GLU A 143 16.04 -0.80 5.49
CA GLU A 143 16.51 0.13 4.45
C GLU A 143 18.00 0.44 4.62
N TRP A 144 18.46 0.63 5.87
CA TRP A 144 19.87 0.83 6.17
C TRP A 144 20.71 -0.39 5.82
N LEU A 145 20.25 -1.58 6.23
CA LEU A 145 20.94 -2.84 5.93
C LEU A 145 21.07 -3.03 4.43
N TRP A 146 19.95 -2.92 3.70
CA TRP A 146 19.93 -3.05 2.25
C TRP A 146 20.85 -2.04 1.56
N ARG A 147 20.78 -0.77 1.97
CA ARG A 147 21.63 0.29 1.41
C ARG A 147 23.12 0.07 1.67
N SER A 148 23.46 -0.47 2.84
CA SER A 148 24.85 -0.75 3.20
C SER A 148 25.39 -1.95 2.43
N LEU A 149 24.59 -3.02 2.29
CA LEU A 149 24.92 -4.19 1.47
C LEU A 149 25.07 -3.83 -0.01
N ALA A 150 24.10 -3.11 -0.58
CA ALA A 150 24.13 -2.73 -1.99
C ALA A 150 25.31 -1.82 -2.35
N ARG A 151 25.85 -1.05 -1.40
CA ARG A 151 27.02 -0.18 -1.59
C ARG A 151 28.33 -0.78 -1.06
N GLY A 152 28.30 -1.99 -0.51
CA GLY A 152 29.46 -2.62 0.12
C GLY A 152 30.09 -1.81 1.26
N SER A 153 29.37 -0.85 1.85
CA SER A 153 29.91 0.08 2.85
C SER A 153 28.86 0.44 3.89
N LEU A 154 29.25 0.41 5.17
CA LEU A 154 28.36 0.75 6.27
C LEU A 154 27.95 2.22 6.20
N GLN A 155 26.64 2.43 6.03
CA GLN A 155 26.09 3.77 5.92
C GLN A 155 25.89 4.38 7.32
N PRO A 156 25.98 5.70 7.49
CA PRO A 156 25.68 6.32 8.79
C PRO A 156 24.19 6.17 9.12
N LEU A 157 23.89 5.46 10.21
CA LEU A 157 22.51 5.20 10.66
C LEU A 157 21.92 6.38 11.46
N ARG A 158 22.76 7.13 12.18
CA ARG A 158 22.40 8.32 12.98
C ARG A 158 22.86 9.61 12.28
N GLY A 159 22.21 10.72 12.59
CA GLY A 159 22.49 12.06 12.05
C GLY A 159 21.34 12.63 11.23
N SER A 160 21.29 13.95 11.04
CA SER A 160 20.29 14.54 10.13
C SER A 160 20.55 14.04 8.71
N ALA A 161 19.49 13.69 7.97
CA ALA A 161 19.63 13.67 6.52
C ALA A 161 20.11 15.07 6.13
N ALA A 162 21.24 15.17 5.41
CA ALA A 162 21.64 16.44 4.81
C ALA A 162 20.44 16.91 3.96
N ASN A 163 19.90 18.08 4.30
CA ASN A 163 18.87 18.75 3.51
C ASN A 163 19.45 19.12 2.16
#